data_AF-J2LA40-F1
#
_entry.id   AF-J2LA40-F1
#
_cell.length_a   1.000
_cell.length_b   1.000
_cell.length_c   1.000
_cell.angle_alpha   90.00
_cell.angle_beta   90.00
_cell.angle_gamma   90.00
#
_symmetry.space_group_name_H-M   'P 1'
#
loop_
_entity.id
_entity.type
_entity.pdbx_description
1 polymer ?
#
loop_
_entity_poly.entity_id
_entity_poly.type
_entity_poly.pdbx_seq_one_letter_code
_entity_poly.pdbx_strand_id
1 'polypeptide(L)'
;MKDYYKIDLEVFMQNNVELIRAIKSKAPAYADESGLEVIQYINREIKQAHLDYIESLGVKDPYEHYISQHEEDRSLAEQLIAQHRAALHPAP
;
A
#
# COMPACT_ATOMS: atom_id res chain seq x y z
N MET A 1 8.50 13.22 7.96
CA MET A 1 7.84 11.98 8.40
C MET A 1 8.06 10.93 7.33
N LYS A 2 8.38 9.68 7.68
CA LYS A 2 8.53 8.61 6.69
C LYS A 2 7.18 8.33 6.03
N ASP A 3 7.17 8.05 4.74
CA ASP A 3 5.98 7.57 4.04
C ASP A 3 5.96 6.05 4.14
N TYR A 4 5.42 5.53 5.25
CA TYR A 4 5.41 4.10 5.54
C TYR A 4 4.65 3.31 4.47
N TYR A 5 3.60 3.89 3.89
CA TYR A 5 2.87 3.29 2.78
C TYR A 5 3.77 3.13 1.55
N LYS A 6 4.51 4.18 1.17
CA LYS A 6 5.43 4.10 0.04
C LYS A 6 6.53 3.07 0.26
N ILE A 7 7.12 3.02 1.46
CA ILE A 7 8.15 2.04 1.81
C ILE A 7 7.59 0.62 1.68
N ASP A 8 6.41 0.36 2.24
CA ASP A 8 5.76 -0.95 2.18
C ASP A 8 5.41 -1.36 0.74
N LEU A 9 4.89 -0.42 -0.05
CA LEU A 9 4.61 -0.64 -1.47
C LEU A 9 5.88 -0.99 -2.27
N GLU A 10 7.00 -0.30 -2.01
CA GLU A 10 8.27 -0.58 -2.66
C GLU A 10 8.77 -1.99 -2.30
N VAL A 11 8.69 -2.39 -1.03
CA VAL A 11 9.02 -3.75 -0.58
C VAL A 11 8.09 -4.79 -1.21
N PHE A 12 6.78 -4.52 -1.26
CA PHE A 12 5.81 -5.38 -1.93
C PHE A 12 6.16 -5.59 -3.40
N MET A 13 6.47 -4.53 -4.13
CA MET A 13 6.86 -4.60 -5.55
C MET A 13 8.16 -5.39 -5.75
N GLN A 14 9.13 -5.24 -4.86
CA GLN A 14 10.40 -5.99 -4.90
C GLN A 14 10.20 -7.48 -4.63
N ASN A 15 9.28 -7.84 -3.74
CA ASN A 15 8.97 -9.24 -3.43
C ASN A 15 8.06 -9.90 -4.47
N ASN A 16 7.34 -9.13 -5.28
CA ASN A 16 6.34 -9.62 -6.23
C ASN A 16 6.68 -9.29 -7.69
N VAL A 17 7.96 -9.33 -8.07
CA VAL A 17 8.45 -8.91 -9.40
C VAL A 17 7.67 -9.54 -10.56
N GLU A 18 7.33 -10.82 -10.49
CA GLU A 18 6.60 -11.52 -11.56
C GLU A 18 5.16 -11.00 -11.70
N LEU A 19 4.48 -10.69 -10.59
CA LEU A 19 3.17 -10.04 -10.61
C LEU A 19 3.26 -8.65 -11.24
N ILE A 20 4.25 -7.85 -10.82
CA ILE A 20 4.46 -6.50 -11.37
C ILE A 20 4.76 -6.58 -12.88
N ARG A 21 5.54 -7.57 -13.33
CA ARG A 21 5.81 -7.81 -14.75
C ARG A 21 4.52 -8.16 -15.50
N ALA A 22 3.67 -9.01 -14.93
CA ALA A 22 2.40 -9.40 -15.53
C ALA A 22 1.45 -8.20 -15.68
N ILE A 23 1.34 -7.35 -14.65
CA ILE A 23 0.55 -6.11 -14.69
C ILE A 23 1.06 -5.20 -15.81
N LYS A 24 2.38 -4.94 -15.86
CA LYS A 24 3.00 -4.09 -16.90
C LYS A 24 2.80 -4.64 -18.30
N SER A 25 2.87 -5.95 -18.50
CA SER A 25 2.68 -6.59 -19.81
C SER A 25 1.25 -6.47 -20.31
N LYS A 26 0.27 -6.47 -19.40
CA LYS A 26 -1.16 -6.38 -19.73
C LYS A 26 -1.62 -4.93 -19.92
N ALA A 27 -0.98 -3.99 -19.24
CA ALA A 27 -1.39 -2.60 -19.20
C ALA A 27 -1.65 -1.93 -20.56
N PRO A 28 -0.89 -2.15 -21.64
CA PRO A 28 -1.18 -1.51 -22.93
C PRO A 28 -2.54 -1.86 -23.52
N ALA A 29 -3.06 -3.07 -23.25
CA ALA A 29 -4.37 -3.50 -23.72
C ALA A 29 -5.49 -2.95 -22.82
N TYR A 30 -5.37 -3.12 -21.50
CA TYR A 30 -6.44 -2.78 -20.55
C TYR A 30 -6.52 -1.30 -20.19
N ALA A 31 -5.43 -0.54 -20.35
CA ALA A 31 -5.44 0.90 -20.10
C ALA A 31 -6.35 1.63 -21.12
N ASP A 32 -6.32 1.19 -22.39
CA ASP A 32 -7.17 1.71 -23.45
C ASP A 32 -8.65 1.42 -23.16
N GLU A 33 -8.98 0.18 -22.78
CA GLU A 33 -10.34 -0.22 -22.38
C GLU A 33 -10.87 0.57 -21.16
N SER A 34 -9.96 1.00 -20.28
CA SER A 34 -10.30 1.75 -19.06
C SER A 34 -10.28 3.27 -19.26
N GLY A 35 -9.90 3.77 -20.44
CA GLY A 35 -9.69 5.20 -20.69
C GLY A 35 -8.59 5.83 -19.83
N LEU A 36 -7.63 5.02 -19.37
CA LEU A 36 -6.52 5.45 -18.52
C LEU A 36 -5.22 5.48 -19.32
N GLU A 37 -4.28 6.32 -18.90
CA GLU A 37 -2.91 6.16 -19.38
C GLU A 37 -2.30 4.87 -18.83
N VAL A 38 -1.42 4.24 -19.61
CA VAL A 38 -0.76 2.98 -19.24
C VAL A 38 -0.12 3.04 -17.85
N ILE A 39 0.56 4.14 -17.53
CA ILE A 39 1.19 4.35 -16.21
C ILE A 39 0.14 4.48 -15.10
N GLN A 40 -0.98 5.14 -15.36
CA GLN A 40 -2.06 5.29 -14.38
C GLN A 40 -2.73 3.94 -14.09
N TYR A 41 -2.96 3.14 -15.13
CA TYR A 41 -3.48 1.78 -14.98
C TYR A 41 -2.51 0.91 -14.17
N ILE A 42 -1.22 0.88 -14.53
CA ILE A 42 -0.20 0.12 -13.79
C ILE A 42 -0.19 0.53 -12.32
N ASN A 43 -0.18 1.83 -12.02
CA ASN A 43 -0.17 2.32 -10.65
C ASN A 43 -1.44 1.89 -9.90
N ARG A 44 -2.62 1.96 -10.53
CA ARG A 44 -3.87 1.50 -9.93
C ARG A 44 -3.83 0.01 -9.59
N GLU A 45 -3.42 -0.83 -10.55
CA GLU A 45 -3.39 -2.29 -10.36
C GLU A 45 -2.37 -2.70 -9.28
N ILE A 46 -1.20 -2.06 -9.24
CA ILE A 46 -0.20 -2.33 -8.20
C ILE A 46 -0.74 -1.95 -6.82
N LYS A 47 -1.40 -0.79 -6.71
CA LYS A 47 -2.02 -0.36 -5.44
C LYS A 47 -3.12 -1.30 -5.01
N GLN A 48 -3.96 -1.76 -5.94
CA GLN A 48 -5.02 -2.71 -5.63
C GLN A 48 -4.44 -4.04 -5.15
N ALA A 49 -3.47 -4.60 -5.89
CA ALA A 49 -2.82 -5.86 -5.51
C ALA A 49 -2.11 -5.76 -4.15
N HIS A 50 -1.54 -4.60 -3.83
CA HIS A 50 -0.95 -4.33 -2.53
C HIS A 50 -2.01 -4.33 -1.42
N LEU A 51 -3.13 -3.63 -1.62
CA LEU A 51 -4.24 -3.64 -0.65
C LEU A 51 -4.83 -5.03 -0.47
N ASP A 52 -5.04 -5.78 -1.55
CA ASP A 52 -5.54 -7.16 -1.50
C ASP A 52 -4.58 -8.08 -0.73
N TYR A 53 -3.26 -7.88 -0.90
CA TYR A 53 -2.25 -8.59 -0.12
C TYR A 53 -2.36 -8.26 1.37
N ILE A 54 -2.46 -6.99 1.74
CA ILE A 54 -2.61 -6.57 3.14
C ILE A 54 -3.91 -7.12 3.74
N GLU A 55 -5.02 -7.09 3.00
CA GLU A 55 -6.29 -7.67 3.42
C GLU A 55 -6.16 -9.19 3.65
N SER A 56 -5.43 -9.90 2.78
CA SER A 56 -5.20 -11.35 2.92
C SER A 56 -4.41 -11.73 4.18
N LEU A 57 -3.65 -10.80 4.76
CA LEU A 57 -2.95 -10.98 6.04
C LEU A 57 -3.88 -10.81 7.26
N GLY A 58 -5.16 -10.46 7.05
CA GLY A 58 -6.12 -10.18 8.11
C GLY A 58 -5.89 -8.82 8.80
N VAL A 59 -5.13 -7.93 8.16
CA VAL A 59 -4.86 -6.58 8.67
C VAL A 59 -6.12 -5.73 8.55
N LYS A 60 -6.59 -5.22 9.69
CA LYS A 60 -7.76 -4.33 9.75
C LYS A 60 -7.44 -2.88 9.41
N ASP A 61 -6.27 -2.43 9.81
CA ASP A 61 -5.79 -1.08 9.57
C ASP A 61 -4.44 -1.14 8.84
N PRO A 62 -4.43 -0.92 7.51
CA PRO A 62 -3.21 -0.92 6.73
C PRO A 62 -2.18 0.11 7.22
N TYR A 63 -2.62 1.28 7.72
CA TYR A 63 -1.70 2.32 8.20
C TYR A 63 -0.89 1.83 9.40
N GLU A 64 -1.56 1.17 10.35
CA GLU A 64 -0.89 0.58 11.51
C GLU A 64 0.08 -0.54 11.11
N HIS A 65 -0.28 -1.32 10.10
CA HIS A 65 0.60 -2.35 9.56
C HIS A 65 1.87 -1.74 8.97
N TYR A 66 1.75 -0.71 8.11
CA TYR A 66 2.91 -0.08 7.48
C TYR A 66 3.88 0.49 8.52
N ILE A 67 3.37 1.14 9.57
CA ILE A 67 4.21 1.65 10.65
C ILE A 67 4.89 0.51 11.39
N SER A 68 4.13 -0.52 11.77
CA SER A 68 4.65 -1.65 12.56
C SER A 68 5.74 -2.44 11.82
N GLN A 69 5.70 -2.46 10.48
CA GLN A 69 6.71 -3.14 9.66
C GLN A 69 7.96 -2.29 9.41
N HIS A 70 7.83 -0.96 9.27
CA HIS A 70 8.90 -0.11 8.74
C HIS A 70 9.40 0.98 9.69
N GLU A 71 8.80 1.13 10.87
CA GLU A 71 9.36 1.95 11.94
C GLU A 71 10.19 1.12 12.91
N GLU A 72 11.48 1.41 12.99
CA GLU A 72 12.43 0.73 13.86
C GLU A 72 12.34 1.27 15.30
N ASP A 73 12.01 2.55 15.46
CA ASP A 73 11.75 3.13 16.79
C ASP A 73 10.35 2.75 17.26
N ARG A 74 10.29 1.71 18.11
CA ARG A 74 9.05 1.22 18.70
C ARG A 74 8.24 2.32 19.41
N SER A 75 8.89 3.25 20.10
CA SER A 75 8.18 4.30 20.85
C SER A 75 7.51 5.28 19.90
N LEU A 76 8.21 5.64 18.82
CA LEU A 76 7.65 6.44 17.74
C LEU A 76 6.51 5.70 17.03
N ALA A 77 6.69 4.42 16.71
CA ALA A 77 5.67 3.59 16.08
C ALA A 77 4.35 3.57 16.88
N GLU A 78 4.44 3.32 18.19
CA GLU A 78 3.29 3.32 19.10
C GLU A 78 2.62 4.69 19.17
N GLN A 79 3.41 5.78 19.19
CA GLN A 79 2.88 7.14 19.17
C GLN A 79 2.10 7.45 17.89
N LEU A 80 2.63 7.07 16.72
CA LEU A 80 1.99 7.33 15.43
C LEU A 80 0.69 6.54 15.27
N ILE A 81 0.68 5.29 15.71
CA ILE A 81 -0.53 4.45 15.72
C ILE A 81 -1.58 5.06 16.65
N ALA A 82 -1.20 5.49 17.85
CA ALA A 82 -2.11 6.14 18.79
C ALA A 82 -2.72 7.44 18.21
N GLN A 83 -1.90 8.27 17.55
CA GLN A 83 -2.36 9.47 16.87
C GLN A 83 -3.35 9.16 15.74
N HIS A 84 -3.08 8.12 14.95
CA HIS A 84 -3.97 7.69 13.88
C HIS A 84 -5.33 7.23 14.39
N ARG A 85 -5.35 6.34 15.40
CA ARG A 85 -6.58 5.87 16.04
C ARG A 85 -7.41 7.01 16.61
N ALA A 86 -6.76 7.98 17.25
CA ALA A 86 -7.44 9.16 17.78
C ALA A 86 -8.04 10.05 16.68
N ALA A 87 -7.40 10.14 15.52
CA ALA A 87 -7.92 10.89 14.38
C ALA A 87 -9.13 10.20 13.72
N LEU A 88 -9.20 8.87 13.75
CA LEU A 88 -10.34 8.09 13.26
C LEU A 88 -11.53 8.11 14.22
N HIS A 89 -11.27 8.24 15.52
CA HIS A 89 -12.28 8.34 16.56
C HIS A 89 -12.13 9.66 17.31
N PRO A 90 -12.44 10.82 16.69
CA PRO A 90 -12.49 12.06 17.43
C PRO A 90 -13.54 11.91 18.53
N ALA A 91 -13.11 12.06 19.79
CA ALA A 91 -14.03 12.07 20.91
C ALA A 91 -15.11 13.16 20.67
N PRO A 92 -16.39 12.88 20.98
CA PRO A 92 -17.49 13.81 20.76
C PRO A 92 -17.36 15.10 21.57
#